data_AF-A0A8D0LBX0-F1
#
_entry.id   AF-A0A8D0LBX0-F1
#
_cell.length_a   1.000
_cell.length_b   1.000
_cell.length_c   1.000
_cell.angle_alpha   90.00
_cell.angle_beta   90.00
_cell.angle_gamma   90.00
#
_symmetry.space_group_name_H-M   'P 1'
#
loop_
_entity.id
_entity.type
_entity.pdbx_description
1 polymer ?
#
loop_
_entity_poly.entity_id
_entity_poly.type
_entity_poly.pdbx_seq_one_letter_code
_entity_poly.pdbx_strand_id
1 'polypeptide(L)'
;MSVAGEGGAAGEREQPEPQAGAEERSGTHLFALCLTPEPGKEVKEVEETIEEMLIRLDEFCGMTDMIRSDTSQLLDEAIPLIKVKVMEMNNIYTKVDKLEAFVKMVGHHVSFLEEQVLQAEKTLGTFPHTVRKLLRSATIPLFRNKHTSLPQHMYDLPKLYRTEDYFPINYVGTKYQNR
;
A
#
# COMPACT_ATOMS: atom_id res chain seq x y z
N MET A 1 0.35 -50.14 134.79
CA MET A 1 -0.38 -51.32 134.29
C MET A 1 -1.71 -50.83 133.73
N SER A 2 -2.04 -51.27 132.51
CA SER A 2 -3.20 -50.90 131.69
C SER A 2 -4.54 -50.95 132.40
N VAL A 3 -5.50 -50.11 131.96
CA VAL A 3 -6.77 -50.55 131.33
C VAL A 3 -7.26 -49.48 130.34
N ALA A 4 -7.87 -49.96 129.25
CA ALA A 4 -8.43 -49.26 128.10
C ALA A 4 -9.76 -48.51 128.38
N GLY A 5 -10.15 -47.67 127.41
CA GLY A 5 -11.52 -47.15 127.25
C GLY A 5 -11.70 -46.46 125.89
N GLU A 6 -12.48 -47.08 125.01
CA GLU A 6 -12.90 -46.59 123.69
C GLU A 6 -13.84 -45.37 123.76
N GLY A 7 -13.92 -44.61 122.66
CA GLY A 7 -15.12 -43.80 122.37
C GLY A 7 -14.91 -42.56 121.51
N GLY A 8 -15.06 -42.73 120.18
CA GLY A 8 -15.72 -41.84 119.21
C GLY A 8 -15.48 -40.32 119.19
N ALA A 9 -15.12 -39.79 118.02
CA ALA A 9 -15.97 -38.87 117.25
C ALA A 9 -15.24 -38.43 115.96
N ALA A 10 -15.96 -38.48 114.85
CA ALA A 10 -15.53 -38.05 113.54
C ALA A 10 -15.28 -36.53 113.51
N GLY A 11 -14.24 -36.12 112.81
CA GLY A 11 -13.97 -34.73 112.42
C GLY A 11 -13.44 -34.71 111.00
N GLU A 12 -14.22 -34.15 110.10
CA GLU A 12 -13.98 -33.99 108.66
C GLU A 12 -12.61 -33.40 108.34
N ARG A 13 -11.92 -34.04 107.38
CA ARG A 13 -10.83 -33.43 106.61
C ARG A 13 -11.46 -32.68 105.45
N GLU A 14 -11.38 -31.36 105.47
CA GLU A 14 -11.65 -30.53 104.30
C GLU A 14 -10.39 -30.51 103.42
N GLN A 15 -10.42 -31.26 102.32
CA GLN A 15 -9.50 -31.08 101.19
C GLN A 15 -10.20 -30.18 100.16
N PRO A 16 -9.52 -29.18 99.59
CA PRO A 16 -10.09 -28.40 98.50
C PRO A 16 -9.99 -29.19 97.19
N GLU A 17 -11.03 -29.04 96.38
CA GLU A 17 -11.31 -29.71 95.11
C GLU A 17 -10.19 -29.65 94.06
N PRO A 18 -10.10 -30.67 93.17
CA PRO A 18 -9.31 -30.56 91.95
C PRO A 18 -10.02 -29.61 90.96
N GLN A 19 -9.31 -28.56 90.58
CA GLN A 19 -9.70 -27.59 89.55
C GLN A 19 -10.00 -28.29 88.22
N ALA A 20 -11.28 -28.47 87.91
CA ALA A 20 -11.76 -28.74 86.56
C ALA A 20 -11.89 -27.40 85.82
N GLY A 21 -10.79 -26.94 85.23
CA GLY A 21 -10.73 -25.66 84.54
C GLY A 21 -9.69 -25.66 83.42
N ALA A 22 -9.64 -26.71 82.61
CA ALA A 22 -8.68 -26.81 81.53
C ALA A 22 -9.21 -27.65 80.35
N GLU A 23 -10.35 -27.31 79.76
CA GLU A 23 -10.64 -27.82 78.40
C GLU A 23 -11.70 -27.07 77.58
N GLU A 24 -12.13 -25.88 77.97
CA GLU A 24 -13.09 -25.10 77.16
C GLU A 24 -12.50 -23.78 76.68
N ARG A 25 -11.32 -23.85 76.04
CA ARG A 25 -10.72 -22.68 75.37
C ARG A 25 -10.18 -22.96 73.97
N SER A 26 -10.39 -24.17 73.45
CA SER A 26 -9.80 -24.59 72.17
C SER A 26 -10.77 -24.46 70.98
N GLY A 27 -12.06 -24.73 71.16
CA GLY A 27 -13.03 -24.72 70.05
C GLY A 27 -13.38 -23.31 69.55
N THR A 28 -13.77 -22.41 70.46
CA THR A 28 -14.28 -21.07 70.11
C THR A 28 -13.22 -20.15 69.50
N HIS A 29 -11.95 -20.33 69.90
CA HIS A 29 -10.83 -19.58 69.34
C HIS A 29 -10.45 -20.05 67.93
N LEU A 30 -10.59 -21.35 67.64
CA LEU A 30 -10.38 -21.92 66.30
C LEU A 30 -11.50 -21.52 65.33
N PHE A 31 -12.76 -21.48 65.78
CA PHE A 31 -13.87 -21.01 64.96
C PHE A 31 -13.80 -19.49 64.69
N ALA A 32 -13.32 -18.69 65.64
CA ALA A 32 -13.12 -17.25 65.44
C ALA A 32 -12.03 -16.96 64.38
N LEU A 33 -10.96 -17.75 64.32
CA LEU A 33 -9.90 -17.64 63.32
C LEU A 33 -10.36 -18.01 61.90
N CYS A 34 -11.35 -18.91 61.77
CA CYS A 34 -11.93 -19.30 60.48
C CYS A 34 -13.05 -18.36 59.99
N LEU A 35 -13.54 -17.44 60.82
CA LEU A 35 -14.68 -16.57 60.52
C LEU A 35 -14.30 -15.10 60.30
N THR A 36 -13.02 -14.77 60.32
CA THR A 36 -12.54 -13.44 59.92
C THR A 36 -11.77 -13.51 58.61
N PRO A 37 -12.44 -13.68 57.45
CA PRO A 37 -11.95 -12.96 56.29
C PRO A 37 -12.03 -11.47 56.67
N GLU A 38 -10.89 -10.78 56.74
CA GLU A 38 -10.85 -9.33 56.94
C GLU A 38 -11.58 -8.70 55.73
N PRO A 39 -12.85 -8.29 55.86
CA PRO A 39 -13.68 -7.95 54.70
C PRO A 39 -13.10 -6.73 53.96
N GLY A 40 -12.34 -5.89 54.67
CA GLY A 40 -11.68 -4.73 54.11
C GLY A 40 -10.55 -5.07 53.14
N LYS A 41 -9.95 -6.26 53.21
CA LYS A 41 -8.85 -6.65 52.30
C LYS A 41 -9.37 -7.02 50.91
N GLU A 42 -10.36 -7.91 50.84
CA GLU A 42 -10.97 -8.33 49.57
C GLU A 42 -11.66 -7.14 48.88
N VAL A 43 -12.33 -6.28 49.64
CA VAL A 43 -12.95 -5.06 49.11
C VAL A 43 -11.90 -4.12 48.52
N LYS A 44 -10.74 -3.95 49.17
CA LYS A 44 -9.66 -3.10 48.68
C LYS A 44 -8.99 -3.65 47.43
N GLU A 45 -8.76 -4.95 47.34
CA GLU A 45 -8.23 -5.59 46.13
C GLU A 45 -9.17 -5.41 44.93
N VAL A 46 -10.49 -5.50 45.16
CA VAL A 46 -11.50 -5.20 44.14
C VAL A 46 -11.49 -3.74 43.74
N GLU A 47 -11.38 -2.81 44.69
CA GLU A 47 -11.28 -1.37 44.43
C GLU A 47 -10.04 -1.03 43.58
N GLU A 48 -8.87 -1.55 43.94
CA GLU A 48 -7.62 -1.39 43.18
C GLU A 48 -7.76 -1.96 41.76
N THR A 49 -8.41 -3.12 41.62
CA THR A 49 -8.67 -3.74 40.30
C THR A 49 -9.60 -2.87 39.46
N ILE A 50 -10.64 -2.27 40.06
CA ILE A 50 -11.56 -1.36 39.36
C ILE A 50 -10.81 -0.11 38.89
N GLU A 51 -9.97 0.48 39.74
CA GLU A 51 -9.15 1.64 39.35
C GLU A 51 -8.22 1.31 38.18
N GLU A 52 -7.54 0.16 38.22
CA GLU A 52 -6.70 -0.30 37.10
C GLU A 52 -7.52 -0.51 35.81
N MET A 53 -8.71 -1.11 35.91
CA MET A 53 -9.60 -1.28 34.75
C MET A 53 -10.08 0.05 34.18
N LEU A 54 -10.39 1.03 35.03
CA LEU A 54 -10.82 2.36 34.57
C LEU A 54 -9.69 3.09 33.83
N ILE A 55 -8.46 2.98 34.31
CA ILE A 55 -7.28 3.52 33.61
C ILE A 55 -7.14 2.86 32.24
N ARG A 56 -7.20 1.52 32.17
CA ARG A 56 -7.11 0.79 30.89
C ARG A 56 -8.24 1.12 29.93
N LEU A 57 -9.45 1.39 30.43
CA LEU A 57 -10.57 1.82 29.60
C LEU A 57 -10.34 3.22 29.02
N ASP A 58 -9.80 4.16 29.80
CA ASP A 58 -9.44 5.48 29.31
C ASP A 58 -8.36 5.41 28.22
N GLU A 59 -7.32 4.60 28.44
CA GLU A 59 -6.29 4.34 27.42
C GLU A 59 -6.87 3.73 26.14
N PHE A 60 -7.79 2.77 26.28
CA PHE A 60 -8.48 2.16 25.14
C PHE A 60 -9.35 3.17 24.37
N CYS A 61 -10.04 4.06 25.06
CA CYS A 61 -10.77 5.17 24.45
C CYS A 61 -9.80 6.07 23.67
N GLY A 62 -8.67 6.44 24.27
CA GLY A 62 -7.63 7.23 23.61
C GLY A 62 -7.09 6.57 22.32
N MET A 63 -6.80 5.27 22.37
CA MET A 63 -6.38 4.53 21.17
C MET A 63 -7.47 4.49 20.10
N THR A 64 -8.72 4.28 20.49
CA THR A 64 -9.85 4.25 19.54
C THR A 64 -10.07 5.60 18.87
N ASP A 65 -9.89 6.69 19.61
CA ASP A 65 -10.01 8.05 19.09
C ASP A 65 -8.88 8.37 18.11
N MET A 66 -7.66 7.91 18.39
CA MET A 66 -6.53 8.02 17.48
C MET A 66 -6.78 7.27 16.17
N ILE A 67 -7.23 6.00 16.25
CA ILE A 67 -7.60 5.21 15.08
C ILE A 67 -8.68 5.92 14.26
N ARG A 68 -9.69 6.49 14.92
CA ARG A 68 -10.77 7.23 14.24
C ARG A 68 -10.24 8.48 13.54
N SER A 69 -9.36 9.24 14.19
CA SER A 69 -8.70 10.41 13.61
C SER A 69 -7.87 10.02 12.38
N ASP A 70 -6.99 9.02 12.51
CA ASP A 70 -6.13 8.56 11.43
C ASP A 70 -6.94 8.01 10.25
N THR A 71 -8.02 7.27 10.53
CA THR A 71 -8.94 6.78 9.50
C THR A 71 -9.60 7.95 8.77
N SER A 72 -10.03 8.97 9.50
CA SER A 72 -10.64 10.17 8.89
C SER A 72 -9.63 10.90 8.01
N GLN A 73 -8.40 11.11 8.51
CA GLN A 73 -7.32 11.72 7.73
C GLN A 73 -6.98 10.91 6.46
N LEU A 74 -6.91 9.59 6.57
CA LEU A 74 -6.64 8.70 5.44
C LEU A 74 -7.73 8.81 4.37
N LEU A 75 -9.01 8.79 4.78
CA LEU A 75 -10.17 8.85 3.89
C LEU A 75 -10.36 10.23 3.25
N ASP A 76 -10.15 11.29 4.01
CA ASP A 76 -10.47 12.67 3.59
C ASP A 76 -9.30 13.35 2.86
N GLU A 77 -8.05 12.95 3.15
CA GLU A 77 -6.86 13.61 2.60
C GLU A 77 -6.03 12.67 1.74
N ALA A 78 -5.49 11.60 2.32
CA ALA A 78 -4.45 10.80 1.69
C ALA A 78 -4.98 10.00 0.49
N ILE A 79 -6.14 9.36 0.60
CA ILE A 79 -6.77 8.61 -0.50
C ILE A 79 -7.12 9.54 -1.68
N PRO A 80 -7.80 10.69 -1.48
CA PRO A 80 -8.03 11.65 -2.55
C PRO A 80 -6.74 12.15 -3.21
N LEU A 81 -5.70 12.45 -2.41
CA LEU A 81 -4.41 12.89 -2.95
C LEU A 81 -3.76 11.81 -3.83
N ILE A 82 -3.74 10.56 -3.38
CA ILE A 82 -3.23 9.42 -4.16
C ILE A 82 -4.04 9.28 -5.45
N LYS A 83 -5.38 9.40 -5.39
CA LYS A 83 -6.24 9.34 -6.57
C LYS A 83 -5.87 10.41 -7.61
N VAL A 84 -5.62 11.65 -7.17
CA VAL A 84 -5.15 12.72 -8.07
C VAL A 84 -3.81 12.34 -8.71
N LYS A 85 -2.85 11.83 -7.92
CA LYS A 85 -1.55 11.38 -8.46
C LYS A 85 -1.67 10.24 -9.47
N VAL A 86 -2.55 9.28 -9.23
CA VAL A 86 -2.83 8.21 -10.22
C VAL A 86 -3.41 8.78 -11.51
N MET A 87 -4.29 9.79 -11.43
CA MET A 87 -4.82 10.45 -12.63
C MET A 87 -3.73 11.22 -13.40
N GLU A 88 -2.83 11.92 -12.70
CA GLU A 88 -1.68 12.58 -13.32
C GLU A 88 -0.79 11.55 -14.06
N MET A 89 -0.54 10.40 -13.43
CA MET A 89 0.22 9.31 -14.02
C MET A 89 -0.46 8.72 -15.27
N ASN A 90 -1.78 8.50 -15.23
CA ASN A 90 -2.55 8.03 -16.40
C ASN A 90 -2.46 9.01 -17.58
N ASN A 91 -2.43 10.32 -17.32
CA ASN A 91 -2.21 11.32 -18.37
C ASN A 91 -0.82 11.22 -18.99
N ILE A 92 0.21 10.90 -18.18
CA ILE A 92 1.56 10.64 -18.71
C ILE A 92 1.56 9.40 -19.60
N TYR A 93 0.96 8.29 -19.16
CA TYR A 93 0.86 7.08 -19.99
C TYR A 93 0.13 7.34 -21.31
N THR A 94 -0.97 8.11 -21.28
CA THR A 94 -1.68 8.51 -22.50
C THR A 94 -0.78 9.28 -23.48
N LYS A 95 0.14 10.12 -22.97
CA LYS A 95 1.11 10.83 -23.81
C LYS A 95 2.16 9.87 -24.39
N VAL A 96 2.60 8.88 -23.62
CA VAL A 96 3.52 7.83 -24.08
C VAL A 96 2.87 7.01 -25.20
N ASP A 97 1.61 6.60 -25.04
CA ASP A 97 0.87 5.84 -26.06
C ASP A 97 0.73 6.61 -27.38
N LYS A 98 0.42 7.91 -27.29
CA LYS A 98 0.36 8.80 -28.46
C LYS A 98 1.72 8.92 -29.15
N LEU A 99 2.79 9.03 -28.37
CA LEU A 99 4.15 9.08 -28.91
C LEU A 99 4.53 7.75 -29.59
N GLU A 100 4.17 6.62 -29.00
CA GLU A 100 4.42 5.31 -29.60
C GLU A 100 3.68 5.15 -30.94
N ALA A 101 2.39 5.51 -30.98
CA ALA A 101 1.61 5.52 -32.21
C ALA A 101 2.23 6.43 -33.29
N PHE A 102 2.72 7.60 -32.88
CA PHE A 102 3.45 8.51 -33.75
C PHE A 102 4.72 7.86 -34.32
N VAL A 103 5.58 7.29 -33.47
CA VAL A 103 6.82 6.63 -33.91
C VAL A 103 6.52 5.47 -34.87
N LYS A 104 5.48 4.67 -34.60
CA LYS A 104 5.02 3.60 -35.50
C LYS A 104 4.61 4.14 -36.87
N MET A 105 3.88 5.26 -36.91
CA MET A 105 3.48 5.90 -38.17
C MET A 105 4.68 6.41 -38.96
N VAL A 106 5.64 7.06 -38.30
CA VAL A 106 6.88 7.51 -38.93
C VAL A 106 7.63 6.33 -39.53
N GLY A 107 7.79 5.24 -38.77
CA GLY A 107 8.42 4.02 -39.25
C GLY A 107 7.74 3.47 -40.50
N HIS A 108 6.41 3.40 -40.52
CA HIS A 108 5.66 2.96 -41.69
C HIS A 108 5.92 3.84 -42.93
N HIS A 109 5.90 5.17 -42.76
CA HIS A 109 6.16 6.09 -43.88
C HIS A 109 7.60 5.99 -44.41
N VAL A 110 8.59 5.80 -43.53
CA VAL A 110 9.99 5.59 -43.94
C VAL A 110 10.11 4.30 -44.76
N SER A 111 9.61 3.17 -44.25
CA SER A 111 9.66 1.90 -44.98
C SER A 111 8.93 1.96 -46.33
N PHE A 112 7.81 2.68 -46.39
CA PHE A 112 7.08 2.90 -47.63
C PHE A 112 7.89 3.71 -48.65
N LEU A 113 8.57 4.78 -48.22
CA LEU A 113 9.44 5.57 -49.09
C LEU A 113 10.67 4.77 -49.54
N GLU A 114 11.29 4.00 -48.65
CA GLU A 114 12.43 3.13 -48.97
C GLU A 114 12.08 2.13 -50.08
N GLU A 115 10.90 1.49 -49.99
CA GLU A 115 10.42 0.58 -51.04
C GLU A 115 10.22 1.31 -52.39
N GLN A 116 9.64 2.51 -52.39
CA GLN A 116 9.49 3.28 -53.62
C GLN A 116 10.83 3.67 -54.25
N VAL A 117 11.82 4.04 -53.44
CA VAL A 117 13.18 4.33 -53.92
C VAL A 117 13.82 3.07 -54.51
N LEU A 118 13.74 1.93 -53.82
CA LEU A 118 14.25 0.65 -54.31
C LEU A 118 13.62 0.26 -55.67
N GLN A 119 12.31 0.45 -55.84
CA GLN A 119 11.63 0.18 -57.11
C GLN A 119 12.08 1.14 -58.24
N ALA A 120 12.27 2.42 -57.92
CA ALA A 120 12.77 3.40 -58.87
C ALA A 120 14.21 3.07 -59.31
N GLU A 121 15.08 2.72 -58.36
CA GLU A 121 16.45 2.29 -58.62
C GLU A 121 16.50 1.01 -59.45
N LYS A 122 15.66 0.01 -59.14
CA LYS A 122 15.57 -1.22 -59.94
C LYS A 122 15.14 -0.91 -61.37
N THR A 123 14.16 -0.04 -61.55
CA THR A 123 13.66 0.36 -62.88
C THR A 123 14.73 1.11 -63.68
N LEU A 124 15.52 1.97 -63.03
CA LEU A 124 16.60 2.73 -63.66
C LEU A 124 17.87 1.89 -63.89
N GLY A 125 18.22 1.00 -62.96
CA GLY A 125 19.35 0.08 -63.02
C GLY A 125 19.14 -1.04 -64.03
N THR A 126 17.88 -1.43 -64.26
CA THR A 126 17.45 -2.28 -65.39
C THR A 126 17.25 -1.44 -66.65
N PHE A 127 18.11 -0.44 -66.88
CA PHE A 127 18.14 0.28 -68.16
C PHE A 127 18.29 -0.76 -69.28
N PRO A 128 17.39 -0.82 -70.28
CA PRO A 128 17.37 -1.94 -71.21
C PRO A 128 18.72 -2.03 -71.91
N HIS A 129 19.42 -3.17 -71.81
CA HIS A 129 20.69 -3.36 -72.51
C HIS A 129 20.55 -3.11 -74.04
N THR A 130 19.33 -3.21 -74.54
CA THR A 130 18.90 -2.83 -75.89
C THR A 130 19.01 -1.34 -76.21
N VAL A 131 18.75 -0.40 -75.28
CA VAL A 131 18.98 1.03 -75.54
C VAL A 131 20.46 1.42 -75.47
N ARG A 132 21.28 0.76 -74.62
CA ARG A 132 22.75 0.90 -74.71
C ARG A 132 23.30 0.39 -76.04
N LYS A 133 22.75 -0.72 -76.56
CA LYS A 133 23.14 -1.28 -77.86
C LYS A 133 22.65 -0.42 -79.03
N LEU A 134 21.43 0.12 -78.96
CA LEU A 134 20.87 1.02 -79.96
C LEU A 134 21.65 2.34 -80.04
N LEU A 135 22.06 2.90 -78.89
CA LEU A 135 22.92 4.09 -78.83
C LEU A 135 24.36 3.82 -79.29
N ARG A 136 24.86 2.58 -79.16
CA ARG A 136 26.17 2.18 -79.72
C ARG A 136 26.13 1.92 -81.23
N SER A 137 24.98 1.56 -81.77
CA SER A 137 24.79 1.23 -83.19
C SER A 137 24.23 2.39 -84.03
N ALA A 138 23.89 3.54 -83.43
CA ALA A 138 23.40 4.71 -84.13
C ALA A 138 24.52 5.75 -84.32
N THR A 139 25.31 5.60 -85.39
CA THR A 139 25.96 6.74 -86.03
C THR A 139 24.93 7.38 -86.96
N ILE A 140 24.12 8.35 -86.49
CA ILE A 140 23.15 9.05 -87.35
C ILE A 140 23.09 10.55 -87.00
N PRO A 141 23.05 11.44 -88.02
CA PRO A 141 23.10 12.90 -87.86
C PRO A 141 21.85 13.52 -87.23
N LEU A 142 22.08 14.75 -86.77
CA LEU A 142 21.15 15.78 -86.31
C LEU A 142 19.86 15.86 -87.14
N PHE A 143 18.73 15.38 -86.61
CA PHE A 143 17.38 15.70 -87.12
C PHE A 143 16.36 15.88 -85.99
N ARG A 144 16.07 17.16 -85.74
CA ARG A 144 14.76 17.81 -85.47
C ARG A 144 13.73 17.09 -84.58
N ASN A 145 13.65 17.57 -83.34
CA ASN A 145 12.49 17.77 -82.47
C ASN A 145 11.15 17.14 -82.90
N LYS A 146 10.85 15.99 -82.31
CA LYS A 146 9.54 15.69 -81.74
C LYS A 146 9.79 15.19 -80.33
N HIS A 147 9.35 15.95 -79.33
CA HIS A 147 9.34 15.48 -77.95
C HIS A 147 8.38 14.28 -77.88
N THR A 148 8.92 13.08 -78.03
CA THR A 148 8.27 11.86 -77.59
C THR A 148 8.21 11.98 -76.07
N SER A 149 7.03 12.31 -75.53
CA SER A 149 6.80 12.24 -74.10
C SER A 149 6.95 10.77 -73.71
N LEU A 150 8.14 10.42 -73.19
CA LEU A 150 8.28 9.28 -72.30
C LEU A 150 7.14 9.41 -71.26
N PRO A 151 6.46 8.33 -70.83
CA PRO A 151 5.58 8.41 -69.69
C PRO A 151 6.44 8.90 -68.53
N GLN A 152 6.44 10.21 -68.30
CA GLN A 152 6.84 10.76 -67.03
C GLN A 152 5.72 10.27 -66.14
N HIS A 153 5.93 9.10 -65.53
CA HIS A 153 5.29 8.79 -64.28
C HIS A 153 5.71 9.95 -63.38
N MET A 154 4.88 11.00 -63.37
CA MET A 154 5.00 12.09 -62.42
C MET A 154 4.87 11.41 -61.08
N TYR A 155 5.99 11.34 -60.38
CA TYR A 155 6.01 10.85 -59.02
C TYR A 155 5.10 11.78 -58.21
N ASP A 156 3.96 11.26 -57.77
CA ASP A 156 3.07 11.97 -56.88
C ASP A 156 3.61 11.81 -55.46
N LEU A 157 3.89 12.93 -54.80
CA LEU A 157 4.50 12.90 -53.48
C LEU A 157 3.45 12.37 -52.49
N PRO A 158 3.71 11.23 -51.83
CA PRO A 158 2.78 10.68 -50.87
C PRO A 158 2.52 11.70 -49.75
N LYS A 159 1.29 11.75 -49.25
CA LYS A 159 0.96 12.57 -48.08
C LYS A 159 1.67 11.98 -46.85
N LEU A 160 2.84 12.53 -46.54
CA LEU A 160 3.64 12.12 -45.39
C LEU A 160 3.07 12.70 -44.09
N TYR A 161 3.48 12.07 -42.99
CA TYR A 161 3.14 12.57 -41.66
C TYR A 161 3.72 13.99 -41.45
N ARG A 162 3.01 14.74 -40.61
CA ARG A 162 3.31 16.10 -40.19
C ARG A 162 3.27 16.11 -38.67
N THR A 163 4.36 16.50 -38.04
CA THR A 163 4.48 16.51 -36.56
C THR A 163 3.46 17.47 -35.95
N GLU A 164 3.16 18.55 -36.67
CA GLU A 164 2.20 19.59 -36.28
C GLU A 164 0.77 19.05 -36.09
N ASP A 165 0.41 18.01 -36.85
CA ASP A 165 -0.92 17.40 -36.81
C ASP A 165 -1.14 16.53 -35.55
N TYR A 166 -0.06 16.06 -34.91
CA TYR A 166 -0.09 15.15 -33.76
C TYR A 166 0.32 15.83 -32.45
N PHE A 167 1.21 16.82 -32.53
CA PHE A 167 1.66 17.64 -31.39
C PHE A 167 1.39 19.11 -31.68
N PRO A 168 0.12 19.58 -31.53
CA PRO A 168 -0.18 20.99 -31.70
C PRO A 168 0.67 21.81 -30.72
N ILE A 169 1.39 22.80 -31.25
CA ILE A 169 2.27 23.68 -30.47
C ILE A 169 1.39 24.61 -29.63
N ASN A 170 0.89 24.10 -28.52
CA ASN A 170 0.29 24.94 -27.49
C ASN A 170 1.44 25.53 -26.67
N TYR A 171 1.88 26.74 -27.02
CA TYR A 171 2.78 27.52 -26.18
C TYR A 171 2.09 27.83 -24.85
N VAL A 172 2.13 26.90 -23.90
CA VAL A 172 1.88 27.19 -22.49
C VAL A 172 3.25 27.27 -21.83
N GLY A 173 3.91 28.40 -22.05
CA GLY A 173 5.09 28.79 -21.29
C GLY A 173 4.67 29.07 -19.85
N THR A 174 4.52 28.04 -19.02
CA THR A 174 4.59 28.22 -17.58
C THR A 174 6.02 28.61 -17.26
N LYS A 175 6.24 29.92 -17.09
CA LYS A 175 7.40 30.47 -16.42
C LYS A 175 7.59 29.67 -15.12
N TYR A 176 8.72 29.01 -14.97
CA TYR A 176 9.15 28.44 -13.71
C TYR A 176 9.24 29.59 -12.70
N GLN A 177 8.22 29.76 -11.87
CA GLN A 177 8.26 30.65 -10.73
C GLN A 177 8.80 29.83 -9.56
N ASN A 178 10.12 29.86 -9.38
CA ASN A 178 10.78 29.36 -8.18
C ASN A 178 10.24 30.12 -6.97
N ARG A 179 9.71 29.39 -6.00
CA ARG A 179 9.64 29.82 -4.60
C ARG A 179 10.01 28.64 -3.71
#